data_AF-A0A4Q3AU79-F1
#
_entry.id   AF-A0A4Q3AU79-F1
#
_cell.length_a   1.000
_cell.length_b   1.000
_cell.length_c   1.000
_cell.angle_alpha   90.00
_cell.angle_beta   90.00
_cell.angle_gamma   90.00
#
_symmetry.space_group_name_H-M   'P 1'
#
loop_
_entity.id
_entity.type
_entity.pdbx_description
1 polymer ?
#
loop_
_entity_poly.entity_id
_entity_poly.type
_entity_poly.pdbx_seq_one_letter_code
_entity_poly.pdbx_strand_id
1 'polypeptide(L)'
;MRKTLHCTACGAALSVPLNILSGKDPAVPSLEMLDAKPITPAGTGFKSYEPIERSFSATSALLEFVPQYWVNPDDLTDAVRITKNMRRLNGCCGLDGCDGPNQLCSCGAEIGTLRTDCWTPRVFIPVPTLTEWREEELR
;
A
#
# COMPACT_ATOMS: atom_id res chain seq x y z
N MET A 1 -19.06 -4.98 1.24
CA MET A 1 -18.87 -4.23 2.49
C MET A 1 -17.55 -3.49 2.38
N ARG A 2 -17.50 -2.23 2.81
CA ARG A 2 -16.27 -1.42 2.72
C ARG A 2 -15.43 -1.63 3.98
N LYS A 3 -14.11 -1.51 3.83
CA LYS A 3 -13.13 -1.66 4.91
C LYS A 3 -12.24 -0.44 5.00
N THR A 4 -11.84 -0.08 6.21
CA THR A 4 -10.86 0.98 6.45
C THR A 4 -9.57 0.36 6.94
N LEU A 5 -8.42 0.86 6.47
CA LEU A 5 -7.11 0.46 6.98
C LEU A 5 -6.81 1.23 8.26
N HIS A 6 -6.36 0.55 9.32
CA HIS A 6 -6.01 1.15 10.60
C HIS A 6 -4.59 0.80 11.02
N CYS A 7 -3.95 1.71 11.74
CA CYS A 7 -2.69 1.43 12.44
C CYS A 7 -2.96 0.57 13.67
N THR A 8 -2.26 -0.56 13.83
CA THR A 8 -2.45 -1.44 15.00
C THR A 8 -1.88 -0.83 16.30
N ALA A 9 -0.91 0.09 16.19
CA ALA A 9 -0.27 0.71 17.35
C ALA A 9 -1.14 1.77 18.05
N CYS A 10 -1.91 2.57 17.29
CA CYS A 10 -2.72 3.67 17.86
C CYS A 10 -4.19 3.69 17.41
N GLY A 11 -4.60 2.80 16.49
CA GLY A 11 -5.97 2.72 15.99
C GLY A 11 -6.36 3.78 14.95
N ALA A 12 -5.48 4.71 14.59
CA ALA A 12 -5.77 5.75 13.59
C ALA A 12 -6.16 5.13 12.24
N ALA A 13 -7.19 5.69 11.60
CA ALA A 13 -7.57 5.34 10.23
C ALA A 13 -6.53 5.89 9.26
N LEU A 14 -5.94 5.01 8.46
CA LEU A 14 -4.87 5.30 7.50
C LEU A 14 -5.38 5.47 6.07
N SER A 15 -6.60 5.00 5.79
CA SER A 15 -7.30 5.20 4.51
C SER A 15 -8.71 5.72 4.72
N VAL A 16 -9.33 6.24 3.66
CA VAL A 16 -10.80 6.29 3.56
C VAL A 16 -11.37 4.86 3.50
N PRO A 17 -12.69 4.65 3.68
CA PRO A 17 -13.26 3.32 3.51
C PRO A 17 -13.13 2.84 2.04
N LEU A 18 -12.71 1.60 1.82
CA LEU A 18 -12.42 1.05 0.49
C LEU A 18 -13.25 -0.18 0.20
N ASN A 19 -13.61 -0.37 -1.07
CA ASN A 19 -14.05 -1.66 -1.57
C ASN A 19 -12.82 -2.55 -1.81
N ILE A 20 -12.66 -3.63 -1.06
CA ILE A 20 -11.52 -4.53 -1.21
C ILE A 20 -11.87 -5.65 -2.19
N LEU A 21 -11.27 -5.59 -3.37
CA LEU A 21 -11.31 -6.65 -4.37
C LEU A 21 -10.25 -7.71 -4.05
N SER A 22 -10.52 -8.96 -4.41
CA SER A 22 -9.60 -10.08 -4.16
C SER A 22 -9.09 -10.63 -5.49
N GLY A 23 -7.78 -10.78 -5.65
CA GLY A 23 -7.20 -11.44 -6.82
C GLY A 23 -7.50 -12.94 -6.92
N LYS A 24 -8.16 -13.53 -5.91
CA LYS A 24 -8.71 -14.90 -5.98
C LYS A 24 -10.12 -14.97 -6.53
N ASP A 25 -10.82 -13.84 -6.64
CA ASP A 25 -12.15 -13.81 -7.21
C ASP A 25 -12.04 -13.77 -8.74
N PRO A 26 -12.50 -14.80 -9.48
CA PRO A 26 -12.40 -14.84 -10.93
C PRO A 26 -13.23 -13.76 -11.64
N ALA A 27 -14.19 -13.12 -10.95
CA ALA A 27 -14.93 -11.99 -11.49
C ALA A 27 -14.15 -10.67 -11.44
N VAL A 28 -13.05 -10.61 -10.68
CA VAL A 28 -12.18 -9.42 -10.61
C VAL A 28 -11.18 -9.47 -11.76
N PRO A 29 -11.16 -8.47 -12.67
CA PRO A 29 -10.21 -8.45 -13.77
C PRO A 29 -8.78 -8.27 -13.26
N SER A 30 -7.81 -8.75 -14.06
CA SER A 30 -6.40 -8.44 -13.84
C SER A 30 -6.17 -6.94 -13.88
N LEU A 31 -5.37 -6.43 -12.95
CA LEU A 31 -5.01 -5.01 -12.91
C LEU A 31 -3.82 -4.74 -13.83
N GLU A 32 -3.86 -3.61 -14.53
CA GLU A 32 -2.73 -3.14 -15.32
C GLU A 32 -1.76 -2.34 -14.44
N MET A 33 -0.48 -2.70 -14.50
CA MET A 33 0.59 -2.01 -13.78
C MET A 33 1.29 -1.05 -14.74
N LEU A 34 0.70 0.12 -14.92
CA LEU A 34 1.23 1.16 -15.80
C LEU A 34 2.06 2.19 -15.03
N ASP A 35 3.16 2.60 -15.63
CA ASP A 35 4.05 3.65 -15.13
C ASP A 35 3.28 4.95 -14.83
N ALA A 36 3.59 5.55 -13.67
CA ALA A 36 2.99 6.77 -13.15
C ALA A 36 1.45 6.74 -12.94
N LYS A 37 0.79 5.57 -13.09
CA LYS A 37 -0.65 5.42 -12.90
C LYS A 37 -0.97 4.65 -11.62
N PRO A 38 -2.03 5.02 -10.89
CA PRO A 38 -2.52 4.21 -9.78
C PRO A 38 -2.90 2.79 -10.25
N ILE A 39 -2.48 1.77 -9.51
CA ILE A 39 -2.85 0.37 -9.80
C ILE A 39 -4.36 0.15 -9.61
N THR A 40 -4.92 0.77 -8.57
CA THR A 40 -6.35 0.70 -8.27
C THR A 40 -7.02 2.07 -8.47
N PRO A 41 -8.29 2.11 -8.92
CA PRO A 41 -9.10 3.32 -8.85
C PRO A 41 -9.24 3.81 -7.39
N ALA A 42 -9.45 5.11 -7.21
CA ALA A 42 -9.77 5.66 -5.89
C ALA A 42 -11.02 4.99 -5.30
N GLY A 43 -11.05 4.82 -3.98
CA GLY A 43 -12.08 4.08 -3.25
C GLY A 43 -11.97 2.56 -3.35
N THR A 44 -10.94 2.02 -4.02
CA THR A 44 -10.74 0.58 -4.22
C THR A 44 -9.36 0.14 -3.73
N GLY A 45 -9.36 -0.92 -2.92
CA GLY A 45 -8.15 -1.67 -2.58
C GLY A 45 -8.15 -3.03 -3.26
N PHE A 46 -6.98 -3.57 -3.57
CA PHE A 46 -6.85 -4.90 -4.16
C PHE A 46 -5.99 -5.80 -3.29
N LYS A 47 -6.55 -6.94 -2.87
CA LYS A 47 -5.82 -7.98 -2.16
C LYS A 47 -5.16 -8.91 -3.18
N SER A 48 -3.87 -8.67 -3.42
CA SER A 48 -3.04 -9.48 -4.30
C SER A 48 -2.48 -10.71 -3.59
N TYR A 49 -2.36 -11.82 -4.34
CA TYR A 49 -1.64 -13.02 -3.94
C TYR A 49 -0.35 -13.20 -4.75
N GLU A 50 0.06 -12.15 -5.45
CA GLU A 50 1.36 -12.01 -6.08
C GLU A 50 2.04 -10.75 -5.53
N PRO A 51 3.34 -10.80 -5.20
CA PRO A 51 4.05 -9.62 -4.75
C PRO A 51 4.23 -8.65 -5.93
N ILE A 52 4.27 -7.35 -5.64
CA ILE A 52 4.49 -6.33 -6.67
C ILE A 52 5.87 -6.41 -7.33
N GLU A 53 6.83 -7.01 -6.63
CA GLU A 53 8.20 -7.23 -7.09
C GLU A 53 8.71 -8.58 -6.62
N ARG A 54 9.69 -9.11 -7.34
CA ARG A 54 10.39 -10.35 -6.99
C ARG A 54 11.88 -10.11 -7.10
N SER A 55 12.63 -10.58 -6.11
CA SER A 55 14.08 -10.61 -6.21
C SER A 55 14.52 -11.79 -7.07
N PHE A 56 15.52 -11.54 -7.92
CA PHE A 56 16.24 -12.60 -8.62
C PHE A 56 17.54 -13.01 -7.89
N SER A 57 17.77 -12.49 -6.69
CA SER A 57 18.93 -12.79 -5.86
C SER A 57 18.59 -13.83 -4.78
N ALA A 58 19.60 -14.28 -4.03
CA ALA A 58 19.41 -15.18 -2.90
C ALA A 58 18.63 -14.55 -1.72
N THR A 59 18.45 -13.22 -1.73
CA THR A 59 17.72 -12.49 -0.68
C THR A 59 16.42 -11.95 -1.26
N SER A 60 15.29 -12.25 -0.62
CA SER A 60 13.98 -11.73 -1.03
C SER A 60 13.93 -10.20 -0.97
N ALA A 61 13.18 -9.60 -1.90
CA ALA A 61 12.95 -8.16 -1.87
C ALA A 61 12.03 -7.79 -0.68
N LEU A 62 12.07 -6.52 -0.23
CA LEU A 62 11.28 -6.07 0.92
C LEU A 62 9.77 -6.22 0.69
N LEU A 63 9.33 -6.05 -0.56
CA LEU A 63 7.93 -6.22 -0.95
C LEU A 63 7.68 -7.60 -1.58
N GLU A 64 8.51 -8.60 -1.31
CA GLU A 64 8.32 -9.98 -1.76
C GLU A 64 7.58 -10.81 -0.70
N PHE A 65 6.33 -10.44 -0.42
CA PHE A 65 5.45 -11.18 0.49
C PHE A 65 4.02 -11.22 -0.04
N VAL A 66 3.24 -12.18 0.45
CA VAL A 66 1.83 -12.35 0.09
C VAL A 66 1.00 -12.77 1.31
N PRO A 67 -0.28 -12.37 1.41
CA PRO A 67 -0.97 -11.46 0.50
C PRO A 67 -0.46 -10.01 0.66
N GLN A 68 -0.57 -9.25 -0.42
CA GLN A 68 -0.40 -7.79 -0.39
C GLN A 68 -1.75 -7.10 -0.55
N TYR A 69 -1.83 -5.89 -0.02
CA TYR A 69 -2.92 -4.97 -0.34
C TYR A 69 -2.33 -3.82 -1.15
N TRP A 70 -2.84 -3.63 -2.35
CA TRP A 70 -2.49 -2.50 -3.22
C TRP A 70 -3.58 -1.45 -3.06
N VAL A 71 -3.20 -0.30 -2.53
CA VAL A 71 -4.10 0.81 -2.24
C VAL A 71 -3.70 2.01 -3.09
N ASN A 72 -4.69 2.73 -3.62
CA ASN A 72 -4.43 3.97 -4.33
C ASN A 72 -3.83 4.99 -3.34
N PRO A 73 -2.68 5.63 -3.65
CA PRO A 73 -2.10 6.63 -2.76
C PRO A 73 -3.02 7.79 -2.37
N ASP A 74 -3.99 8.12 -3.23
CA ASP A 74 -4.92 9.23 -3.00
C ASP A 74 -6.04 8.86 -2.01
N ASP A 75 -6.15 7.58 -1.62
CA ASP A 75 -7.09 7.09 -0.60
C ASP A 75 -6.53 7.16 0.84
N LEU A 76 -5.27 7.58 1.01
CA LEU A 76 -4.64 7.71 2.32
C LEU A 76 -5.14 8.95 3.07
N THR A 77 -5.21 8.88 4.39
CA THR A 77 -5.61 10.01 5.25
C THR A 77 -4.39 10.82 5.71
N ASP A 78 -4.64 11.99 6.29
CA ASP A 78 -3.62 12.85 6.91
C ASP A 78 -2.89 12.20 8.12
N ALA A 79 -3.36 11.03 8.57
CA ALA A 79 -2.65 10.24 9.57
C ALA A 79 -1.38 9.59 8.99
N VAL A 80 -1.26 9.45 7.67
CA VAL A 80 -0.09 8.90 6.98
C VAL A 80 0.88 10.02 6.63
N ARG A 81 2.17 9.83 6.94
CA ARG A 81 3.23 10.82 6.70
C ARG A 81 4.48 10.16 6.17
N ILE A 82 5.20 10.87 5.31
CA ILE A 82 6.51 10.41 4.84
C ILE A 82 7.52 10.36 5.99
N THR A 83 8.38 9.33 5.99
CA THR A 83 9.51 9.24 6.93
C THR A 83 10.53 10.35 6.71
N LYS A 84 11.32 10.68 7.74
CA LYS A 84 12.48 11.58 7.62
C LYS A 84 13.78 10.84 7.26
N ASN A 85 13.74 9.51 7.20
CA ASN A 85 14.91 8.72 6.83
C ASN A 85 15.15 8.81 5.32
N MET A 86 16.06 9.70 4.93
CA MET A 86 16.39 9.97 3.52
C MET A 86 16.81 8.72 2.72
N ARG A 87 17.35 7.69 3.38
CA ARG A 87 17.72 6.43 2.71
C ARG A 87 16.53 5.64 2.16
N ARG A 88 15.31 5.97 2.61
CA ARG A 88 14.06 5.32 2.20
C ARG A 88 13.22 6.17 1.25
N LEU A 89 13.76 7.30 0.80
CA LEU A 89 13.07 8.29 -0.02
C LEU A 89 13.64 8.35 -1.45
N ASN A 90 14.10 7.20 -1.96
CA ASN A 90 14.71 7.11 -3.28
C ASN A 90 13.66 7.29 -4.39
N GLY A 91 14.14 7.78 -5.53
CA GLY A 91 13.38 7.97 -6.76
C GLY A 91 13.71 9.28 -7.46
N CYS A 92 13.22 9.44 -8.68
CA CYS A 92 13.50 10.57 -9.57
C CYS A 92 12.39 11.63 -9.50
N CYS A 93 11.16 11.24 -9.82
CA CYS A 93 10.00 12.14 -9.83
C CYS A 93 9.07 11.94 -8.62
N GLY A 94 9.30 10.88 -7.86
CA GLY A 94 8.51 10.46 -6.71
C GLY A 94 9.27 9.36 -5.96
N LEU A 95 8.57 8.57 -5.14
CA LEU A 95 9.18 7.48 -4.37
C LEU A 95 9.20 6.20 -5.19
N ASP A 96 10.34 5.54 -5.36
CA ASP A 96 10.41 4.26 -6.07
C ASP A 96 9.87 3.08 -5.24
N GLY A 97 9.97 3.20 -3.91
CA GLY A 97 9.56 2.22 -2.90
C GLY A 97 10.57 1.11 -2.60
N CYS A 98 11.77 1.13 -3.20
CA CYS A 98 12.73 0.03 -3.10
C CYS A 98 13.30 -0.17 -1.68
N ASP A 99 13.35 0.90 -0.87
CA ASP A 99 13.95 0.90 0.47
C ASP A 99 12.91 1.18 1.57
N GLY A 100 11.64 0.81 1.33
CA GLY A 100 10.57 1.00 2.32
C GLY A 100 10.78 0.25 3.65
N PRO A 101 9.94 0.45 4.67
CA PRO A 101 8.76 1.34 4.69
C PRO A 101 9.15 2.83 4.70
N ASN A 102 8.48 3.61 3.85
CA ASN A 102 8.70 5.05 3.71
C ASN A 102 7.52 5.90 4.21
N GLN A 103 6.44 5.26 4.67
CA GLN A 103 5.29 5.89 5.29
C GLN A 103 5.18 5.51 6.76
N LEU A 104 4.90 6.52 7.58
CA LEU A 104 4.68 6.44 9.01
C LEU A 104 3.23 6.82 9.33
N CYS A 105 2.67 6.21 10.37
CA CYS A 105 1.50 6.75 11.04
C CYS A 105 1.90 8.01 11.81
N SER A 106 0.94 8.88 12.12
CA SER A 106 1.11 10.05 12.99
C SER A 106 1.68 9.70 14.37
N CYS A 107 1.50 8.46 14.85
CA CYS A 107 2.11 7.95 16.09
C CYS A 107 3.57 7.49 15.94
N GLY A 108 4.10 7.44 14.72
CA GLY A 108 5.49 7.03 14.41
C GLY A 108 5.65 5.60 13.91
N ALA A 109 4.61 4.77 13.91
CA ALA A 109 4.69 3.39 13.41
C ALA A 109 4.98 3.34 11.90
N GLU A 110 5.84 2.43 11.45
CA GLU A 110 6.19 2.22 10.03
C GLU A 110 5.09 1.43 9.31
N ILE A 111 4.10 2.13 8.73
CA ILE A 111 2.83 1.52 8.29
C ILE A 111 2.78 1.10 6.83
N GLY A 112 3.76 1.48 6.00
CA GLY A 112 3.77 1.01 4.62
C GLY A 112 4.84 1.62 3.72
N THR A 113 4.84 1.13 2.48
CA THR A 113 5.70 1.58 1.40
C THR A 113 4.84 2.22 0.33
N LEU A 114 5.14 3.48 0.01
CA LEU A 114 4.54 4.23 -1.08
C LEU A 114 5.46 4.21 -2.30
N ARG A 115 4.89 3.90 -3.47
CA ARG A 115 5.49 4.06 -4.80
C ARG A 115 4.74 5.16 -5.56
N THR A 116 5.46 6.17 -6.03
CA THR A 116 4.96 7.29 -6.83
C THR A 116 5.94 7.78 -7.89
N ASP A 117 7.09 7.12 -8.08
CA ASP A 117 8.04 7.49 -9.13
C ASP A 117 7.45 7.24 -10.53
N CYS A 118 7.90 8.02 -11.52
CA CYS A 118 7.32 8.06 -12.86
C CYS A 118 7.51 6.78 -13.67
N TRP A 119 8.46 5.93 -13.30
CA TRP A 119 8.71 4.62 -13.92
C TRP A 119 8.11 3.46 -13.11
N THR A 120 7.33 3.77 -12.07
CA THR A 120 6.66 2.79 -11.22
C THR A 120 5.16 2.98 -11.29
N PRO A 121 4.36 1.92 -11.12
CA PRO A 121 2.95 2.10 -10.85
C PRO A 121 2.77 2.76 -9.47
N ARG A 122 1.79 3.67 -9.37
CA ARG A 122 1.48 4.36 -8.13
C ARG A 122 0.70 3.45 -7.19
N VAL A 123 1.23 3.20 -6.00
CA VAL A 123 0.58 2.30 -5.02
C VAL A 123 1.12 2.55 -3.61
N PHE A 124 0.25 2.38 -2.62
CA PHE A 124 0.62 2.19 -1.23
C PHE A 124 0.42 0.73 -0.84
N ILE A 125 1.46 0.13 -0.24
CA ILE A 125 1.44 -1.25 0.26
C ILE A 125 1.64 -1.22 1.78
N PRO A 126 0.64 -1.60 2.57
CA PRO A 126 0.72 -1.55 4.02
C PRO A 126 1.59 -2.66 4.60
N VAL A 127 2.26 -2.39 5.72
CA VAL A 127 2.98 -3.39 6.50
C VAL A 127 1.96 -4.29 7.22
N PRO A 128 1.91 -5.60 6.95
CA PRO A 128 0.84 -6.48 7.44
C PRO A 128 0.76 -6.61 8.96
N THR A 129 1.87 -6.43 9.68
CA THR A 129 1.95 -6.59 11.14
C THR A 129 1.65 -5.29 11.90
N LEU A 130 1.72 -4.15 11.22
CA LEU A 130 1.52 -2.82 11.81
C LEU A 130 0.23 -2.14 11.35
N THR A 131 -0.56 -2.85 10.54
CA THR A 131 -1.84 -2.38 10.02
C THR A 131 -2.89 -3.49 10.05
N GLU A 132 -4.16 -3.10 10.09
CA GLU A 132 -5.28 -4.03 10.05
C GLU A 132 -6.46 -3.44 9.27
N TRP A 133 -7.29 -4.30 8.68
CA TRP A 133 -8.52 -3.89 8.00
C TRP A 133 -9.72 -4.05 8.93
N ARG A 134 -10.48 -2.98 9.14
CA ARG A 134 -11.72 -3.01 9.93
C ARG A 134 -12.91 -2.82 9.00
N GLU A 135 -13.97 -3.62 9.20
CA GLU A 135 -15.22 -3.45 8.45
C GLU A 135 -15.90 -2.13 8.85
N GLU A 136 -16.54 -1.48 7.89
CA GLU A 136 -17.45 -0.39 8.17
C GLU A 136 -18.78 -0.98 8.68
N GLU A 137 -19.11 -0.76 9.96
CA GLU A 137 -20.44 -1.07 10.49
C GLU A 137 -21.45 -0.13 9.83
N LEU A 138 -22.42 -0.70 9.11
CA LEU A 138 -23.59 0.02 8.62
C LEU A 138 -24.33 0.61 9.83
N ARG A 139 -24.18 1.93 10.04
CA ARG A 139 -25.04 2.70 10.95
C ARG A 139 -26.31 3.12 10.24
#